data_AF-A0A6A7ATG7-F1
#
_entry.id   AF-A0A6A7ATG7-F1
#
_cell.length_a   1.000
_cell.length_b   1.000
_cell.length_c   1.000
_cell.angle_alpha   90.00
_cell.angle_beta   90.00
_cell.angle_gamma   90.00
#
_symmetry.space_group_name_H-M   'P 1'
#
loop_
_entity.id
_entity.type
_entity.pdbx_description
1 polymer ?
#
loop_
_entity_poly.entity_id
_entity_poly.type
_entity_poly.pdbx_seq_one_letter_code
_entity_poly.pdbx_strand_id
1 'polypeptide(L)'
;MLLRTNLVLSKSWPLLGLAAAAAFLIFALYQTEVFRDHLPYQSSKSWETGARPTQQTPPELAIATFLTGQATDDTYFNSTKLLAYQLLHDKSTRLTNPNITFVVLCGKKLSEEKKDVLEKFGATVITLDDVELPEWIHVGEARWSEQFTKLRVFQRIEFKRLLYIDADYLIMHPMDDIFEDPIIQNLAPTLTDRSGEIKEDEGPLPPKWLFSARSENGGIGGYGHDVPPLSTNYANAGFFLISPDRNMYDHLMTVMKCEGRFGTGFMEQDMLNYVFRREGPMPWREINWKWSANFVNEKDVEFGVHSLHGKFWWEGPDAVRKKWAAAMDAMNEFEQSL
;
A
#
# COMPACT_ATOMS: atom_id res chain seq x y z
N MET A 1 67.79 -6.94 11.22
CA MET A 1 68.39 -7.09 12.56
C MET A 1 67.27 -6.96 13.58
N LEU A 2 66.91 -8.08 14.24
CA LEU A 2 66.01 -8.30 15.40
C LEU A 2 64.52 -7.91 15.26
N LEU A 3 63.52 -8.59 15.82
CA LEU A 3 63.19 -9.98 16.21
C LEU A 3 61.78 -9.90 16.84
N ARG A 4 61.01 -11.00 16.78
CA ARG A 4 59.77 -11.40 17.53
C ARG A 4 58.62 -11.69 16.55
N THR A 5 57.92 -12.83 16.58
CA THR A 5 57.80 -13.92 17.57
C THR A 5 57.20 -15.14 16.89
N ASN A 6 57.62 -16.34 17.31
CA ASN A 6 57.03 -17.64 16.94
C ASN A 6 55.65 -17.83 17.60
N LEU A 7 54.71 -18.44 16.88
CA LEU A 7 53.62 -19.19 17.47
C LEU A 7 53.36 -20.46 16.66
N VAL A 8 53.78 -21.58 17.25
CA VAL A 8 53.41 -22.94 16.87
C VAL A 8 52.08 -23.23 17.55
N LEU A 9 51.07 -23.68 16.80
CA LEU A 9 49.88 -24.33 17.35
C LEU A 9 49.62 -25.65 16.62
N SER A 10 49.62 -26.70 17.43
CA SER A 10 49.51 -28.11 17.10
C SER A 10 48.09 -28.51 16.68
N LYS A 11 48.02 -29.42 15.70
CA LYS A 11 46.81 -30.18 15.31
C LYS A 11 46.47 -31.25 16.34
N SER A 12 45.20 -31.31 16.74
CA SER A 12 44.47 -32.57 17.01
C SER A 12 43.02 -32.21 17.38
N TRP A 13 42.01 -32.70 16.65
CA TRP A 13 40.64 -32.98 17.12
C TRP A 13 39.88 -33.78 16.03
N PRO A 14 39.67 -35.10 16.22
CA PRO A 14 38.54 -35.77 15.59
C PRO A 14 37.85 -36.71 16.60
N LEU A 15 37.22 -36.16 17.63
CA LEU A 15 36.43 -36.96 18.60
C LEU A 15 35.06 -36.34 18.96
N LEU A 16 34.80 -35.08 18.59
CA LEU A 16 33.52 -34.40 18.86
C LEU A 16 32.43 -34.64 17.78
N GLY A 17 32.79 -35.11 16.59
CA GLY A 17 31.84 -35.34 15.48
C GLY A 17 31.00 -36.61 15.61
N LEU A 18 31.46 -37.62 16.36
CA LEU A 18 30.77 -38.92 16.47
C LEU A 18 29.67 -38.94 17.54
N ALA A 19 29.78 -38.12 18.60
CA ALA A 19 28.77 -38.06 19.66
C ALA A 19 27.49 -37.34 19.23
N ALA A 20 27.58 -36.32 18.36
CA ALA A 20 26.42 -35.57 17.89
C ALA A 20 25.55 -36.36 16.89
N ALA A 21 26.14 -37.24 16.08
CA ALA A 21 25.41 -38.05 15.11
C ALA A 21 24.60 -39.18 15.78
N ALA A 22 25.08 -39.74 16.90
CA ALA A 22 24.38 -40.79 17.63
C ALA A 22 23.12 -40.27 18.37
N ALA A 23 23.17 -39.04 18.88
CA ALA A 23 22.03 -38.42 19.57
C ALA A 23 20.85 -38.11 18.63
N PHE A 24 21.14 -37.74 17.37
CA PHE A 24 20.11 -37.46 16.36
C PHE A 24 19.37 -38.73 15.89
N LEU A 25 20.07 -39.87 15.80
CA LEU A 25 19.48 -41.16 15.42
C LEU A 25 18.56 -41.73 16.51
N ILE A 26 18.89 -41.53 17.79
CA ILE A 26 18.04 -41.97 18.91
C ILE A 26 16.76 -41.11 19.00
N PHE A 27 16.85 -39.80 18.74
CA PHE A 27 15.68 -38.92 18.71
C PHE A 27 14.75 -39.22 17.52
N ALA A 28 15.30 -39.56 16.36
CA ALA A 28 14.52 -39.92 15.17
C ALA A 28 13.79 -41.27 15.31
N LEU A 29 14.39 -42.25 16.01
CA LEU A 29 13.75 -43.55 16.29
C LEU A 29 12.64 -43.46 17.36
N TYR A 30 12.77 -42.53 18.31
CA TYR A 30 11.73 -42.32 19.33
C TYR A 30 10.46 -41.66 18.76
N GLN A 31 10.61 -40.82 17.73
CA GLN A 31 9.47 -40.17 17.06
C GLN A 31 8.69 -41.14 16.15
N THR A 32 9.32 -42.21 15.65
CA THR A 32 8.65 -43.18 14.77
C THR A 32 7.89 -44.27 15.53
N GLU A 33 8.23 -44.55 16.80
CA GLU A 33 7.48 -45.53 17.63
C GLU A 33 6.26 -44.93 18.34
N VAL A 34 6.27 -43.64 18.69
CA VAL A 34 5.16 -43.00 19.44
C VAL A 34 3.92 -42.70 18.58
N PHE A 35 4.02 -42.80 17.24
CA PHE A 35 2.91 -42.52 16.32
C PHE A 35 2.20 -43.76 15.76
N ARG A 36 2.42 -44.95 16.35
CA ARG A 36 1.92 -46.20 15.75
C ARG A 36 0.65 -46.80 16.33
N ASP A 37 0.07 -46.25 17.40
CA ASP A 37 -1.14 -46.83 17.97
C ASP A 37 -2.30 -45.83 18.10
N HIS A 38 -3.45 -46.29 17.58
CA HIS A 38 -4.81 -45.74 17.63
C HIS A 38 -5.27 -44.91 16.42
N LEU A 39 -5.63 -45.64 15.34
CA LEU A 39 -6.66 -45.18 14.40
C LEU A 39 -7.87 -46.14 14.47
N PRO A 40 -9.07 -45.68 14.87
CA PRO A 40 -10.29 -46.43 14.65
C PRO A 40 -10.71 -46.33 13.18
N TYR A 41 -11.00 -47.49 12.60
CA TYR A 41 -11.60 -47.68 11.29
C TYR A 41 -12.95 -46.94 11.19
N GLN A 42 -13.05 -46.00 10.26
CA GLN A 42 -14.33 -45.47 9.77
C GLN A 42 -14.35 -45.39 8.24
N SER A 43 -15.09 -46.34 7.65
CA SER A 43 -15.96 -46.24 6.47
C SER A 43 -15.65 -45.13 5.46
N SER A 44 -15.16 -45.53 4.29
CA SER A 44 -15.10 -44.70 3.06
C SER A 44 -16.48 -44.15 2.69
N LYS A 45 -16.66 -42.83 2.82
CA LYS A 45 -17.73 -42.09 2.16
C LYS A 45 -17.13 -41.04 1.23
N SER A 46 -17.82 -40.88 0.10
CA SER A 46 -17.61 -39.99 -1.03
C SER A 46 -16.95 -38.65 -0.69
N TRP A 47 -16.04 -38.24 -1.58
CA TRP A 47 -15.50 -36.89 -1.70
C TRP A 47 -16.63 -35.87 -1.81
N GLU A 48 -17.03 -35.28 -0.69
CA GLU A 48 -17.71 -33.99 -0.70
C GLU A 48 -16.63 -32.92 -0.86
N THR A 49 -16.73 -32.17 -1.96
CA THR A 49 -15.97 -30.95 -2.20
C THR A 49 -16.22 -30.00 -1.03
N GLY A 50 -15.28 -29.96 -0.07
CA GLY A 50 -15.29 -28.98 1.00
C GLY A 50 -15.16 -27.58 0.39
N ALA A 51 -16.29 -26.91 0.22
CA ALA A 51 -16.31 -25.49 -0.04
C ALA A 51 -15.47 -24.78 1.02
N ARG A 52 -14.58 -23.87 0.60
CA ARG A 52 -13.95 -22.91 1.52
C ARG A 52 -15.04 -22.32 2.42
N PRO A 53 -14.80 -22.15 3.74
CA PRO A 53 -15.72 -21.39 4.57
C PRO A 53 -15.92 -20.02 3.90
N THR A 54 -17.15 -19.75 3.47
CA THR A 54 -17.52 -18.41 3.04
C THR A 54 -17.24 -17.48 4.20
N GLN A 55 -16.40 -16.47 3.97
CA GLN A 55 -16.19 -15.40 4.93
C GLN A 55 -17.56 -14.84 5.34
N GLN A 56 -17.92 -14.99 6.61
CA GLN A 56 -19.24 -14.58 7.10
C GLN A 56 -19.35 -13.07 7.30
N THR A 57 -18.23 -12.33 7.25
CA THR A 57 -18.18 -10.88 7.40
C THR A 57 -17.52 -10.23 6.18
N PRO A 58 -18.09 -9.14 5.64
CA PRO A 58 -17.45 -8.34 4.59
C PRO A 58 -16.05 -7.87 5.02
N PRO A 59 -15.10 -7.70 4.07
CA PRO A 59 -13.79 -7.12 4.35
C PRO A 59 -13.88 -5.75 5.02
N GLU A 60 -13.18 -5.57 6.13
CA GLU A 60 -13.11 -4.28 6.85
C GLU A 60 -11.91 -3.43 6.42
N LEU A 61 -10.98 -3.99 5.64
CA LEU A 61 -9.78 -3.32 5.15
C LEU A 61 -9.82 -3.20 3.63
N ALA A 62 -9.32 -2.10 3.10
CA ALA A 62 -9.26 -1.89 1.66
C ALA A 62 -7.89 -1.35 1.23
N ILE A 63 -7.40 -1.86 0.09
CA ILE A 63 -6.47 -1.13 -0.76
C ILE A 63 -7.30 -0.52 -1.88
N ALA A 64 -7.21 0.78 -2.10
CA ALA A 64 -8.01 1.50 -3.07
C ALA A 64 -7.13 2.29 -4.04
N THR A 65 -7.61 2.43 -5.28
CA THR A 65 -7.07 3.38 -6.25
C THR A 65 -8.20 4.20 -6.86
N PHE A 66 -7.87 5.31 -7.51
CA PHE A 66 -8.84 6.15 -8.20
C PHE A 66 -8.53 6.20 -9.70
N LEU A 67 -9.52 5.85 -10.53
CA LEU A 67 -9.43 5.89 -11.99
C LEU A 67 -10.32 6.99 -12.55
N THR A 68 -9.68 7.99 -13.17
CA THR A 68 -10.38 9.08 -13.85
C THR A 68 -11.17 8.58 -15.05
N GLY A 69 -12.33 9.19 -15.30
CA GLY A 69 -13.15 8.89 -16.48
C GLY A 69 -12.78 9.71 -17.71
N GLN A 70 -11.78 10.59 -17.61
CA GLN A 70 -11.45 11.62 -18.61
C GLN A 70 -10.14 11.37 -19.36
N ALA A 71 -9.47 10.24 -19.12
CA ALA A 71 -8.24 9.90 -19.83
C ALA A 71 -8.48 9.73 -21.34
N THR A 72 -7.55 10.24 -22.15
CA THR A 72 -7.59 10.15 -23.62
C THR A 72 -7.03 8.84 -24.17
N ASP A 73 -6.43 8.04 -23.30
CA ASP A 73 -5.85 6.74 -23.61
C ASP A 73 -6.06 5.75 -22.44
N ASP A 74 -5.63 4.52 -22.64
CA ASP A 74 -5.80 3.43 -21.66
C ASP A 74 -4.59 3.23 -20.74
N THR A 75 -3.63 4.16 -20.69
CA THR A 75 -2.40 3.99 -19.88
C THR A 75 -2.74 3.76 -18.41
N TYR A 76 -3.56 4.62 -17.82
CA TYR A 76 -3.96 4.48 -16.41
C TYR A 76 -5.02 3.40 -16.20
N PHE A 77 -5.84 3.10 -17.22
CA PHE A 77 -6.75 1.96 -17.16
C PHE A 77 -5.97 0.64 -17.08
N ASN A 78 -4.96 0.47 -17.93
CA ASN A 78 -4.06 -0.68 -17.91
C ASN A 78 -3.23 -0.74 -16.63
N SER A 79 -2.79 0.41 -16.10
CA SER A 79 -2.08 0.44 -14.81
C SER A 79 -3.00 0.04 -13.64
N THR A 80 -4.28 0.43 -13.70
CA THR A 80 -5.30 -0.02 -12.73
C THR A 80 -5.56 -1.52 -12.85
N LYS A 81 -5.64 -2.08 -14.07
CA LYS A 81 -5.72 -3.53 -14.29
C LYS A 81 -4.50 -4.25 -13.73
N LEU A 82 -3.30 -3.66 -13.90
CA LEU A 82 -2.06 -4.21 -13.37
C LEU A 82 -2.11 -4.29 -11.84
N LEU A 83 -2.56 -3.22 -11.16
CA LEU A 83 -2.78 -3.26 -9.71
C LEU A 83 -3.78 -4.35 -9.30
N ALA A 84 -4.92 -4.46 -9.99
CA ALA A 84 -5.90 -5.50 -9.73
C ALA A 84 -5.28 -6.91 -9.88
N TYR A 85 -4.52 -7.13 -10.95
CA TYR A 85 -3.81 -8.39 -11.19
C TYR A 85 -2.79 -8.68 -10.09
N GLN A 86 -1.93 -7.73 -9.75
CA GLN A 86 -0.88 -7.92 -8.76
C GLN A 86 -1.44 -8.17 -7.35
N LEU A 87 -2.50 -7.46 -6.98
CA LEU A 87 -3.11 -7.58 -5.65
C LEU A 87 -4.05 -8.77 -5.51
N LEU A 88 -4.64 -9.28 -6.60
CA LEU A 88 -5.66 -10.34 -6.52
C LEU A 88 -5.19 -11.69 -7.08
N HIS A 89 -4.25 -11.71 -8.03
CA HIS A 89 -3.95 -12.92 -8.82
C HIS A 89 -2.47 -13.31 -8.84
N ASP A 90 -1.55 -12.34 -8.95
CA ASP A 90 -0.11 -12.64 -9.04
C ASP A 90 0.37 -13.40 -7.80
N LYS A 91 0.97 -14.57 -8.00
CA LYS A 91 1.39 -15.42 -6.89
C LYS A 91 2.40 -14.75 -5.96
N SER A 92 3.18 -13.81 -6.47
CA SER A 92 4.25 -13.14 -5.74
C SER A 92 3.78 -11.95 -4.89
N THR A 93 2.62 -11.36 -5.20
CA THR A 93 2.15 -10.12 -4.56
C THR A 93 0.70 -10.16 -4.10
N ARG A 94 -0.09 -11.14 -4.51
CA ARG A 94 -1.53 -11.21 -4.18
C ARG A 94 -1.76 -11.16 -2.69
N LEU A 95 -2.83 -10.47 -2.31
CA LEU A 95 -3.38 -10.45 -0.98
C LEU A 95 -3.75 -11.86 -0.55
N THR A 96 -3.44 -12.18 0.71
CA THR A 96 -3.73 -13.47 1.32
C THR A 96 -4.62 -13.35 2.53
N ASN A 97 -4.66 -12.19 3.17
CA ASN A 97 -5.60 -11.83 4.20
C ASN A 97 -6.97 -11.57 3.56
N PRO A 98 -7.96 -12.43 3.81
CA PRO A 98 -9.26 -12.29 3.17
C PRO A 98 -10.04 -11.09 3.72
N ASN A 99 -9.60 -10.47 4.81
CA ASN A 99 -10.20 -9.23 5.34
C ASN A 99 -9.79 -7.97 4.56
N ILE A 100 -8.95 -8.11 3.54
CA ILE A 100 -8.51 -7.01 2.67
C ILE A 100 -9.16 -7.18 1.29
N THR A 101 -9.83 -6.14 0.81
CA THR A 101 -10.35 -6.08 -0.57
C THR A 101 -9.58 -5.04 -1.40
N PHE A 102 -9.60 -5.21 -2.72
CA PHE A 102 -9.11 -4.19 -3.65
C PHE A 102 -10.29 -3.41 -4.25
N VAL A 103 -10.25 -2.09 -4.14
CA VAL A 103 -11.33 -1.18 -4.54
C VAL A 103 -10.85 -0.24 -5.65
N VAL A 104 -11.57 -0.18 -6.74
CA VAL A 104 -11.38 0.85 -7.77
C VAL A 104 -12.49 1.88 -7.63
N LEU A 105 -12.14 3.05 -7.12
CA LEU A 105 -12.99 4.23 -7.16
C LEU A 105 -12.91 4.83 -8.56
N CYS A 106 -14.03 5.20 -9.16
CA CYS A 106 -14.02 5.76 -10.53
C CYS A 106 -14.99 6.91 -10.73
N GLY A 107 -14.65 7.82 -11.64
CA GLY A 107 -15.54 8.89 -12.06
C GLY A 107 -16.72 8.38 -12.90
N LYS A 108 -17.83 9.13 -12.91
CA LYS A 108 -19.04 8.78 -13.69
C LYS A 108 -18.82 8.61 -15.19
N LYS A 109 -17.77 9.24 -15.73
CA LYS A 109 -17.45 9.22 -17.17
C LYS A 109 -16.72 7.94 -17.61
N LEU A 110 -16.28 7.10 -16.69
CA LEU A 110 -15.69 5.81 -17.03
C LEU A 110 -16.77 4.90 -17.65
N SER A 111 -16.48 4.27 -18.79
CA SER A 111 -17.43 3.40 -19.49
C SER A 111 -17.78 2.16 -18.67
N GLU A 112 -19.00 1.65 -18.81
CA GLU A 112 -19.44 0.40 -18.17
C GLU A 112 -18.56 -0.79 -18.61
N GLU A 113 -18.14 -0.85 -19.88
CA GLU A 113 -17.20 -1.88 -20.35
C GLU A 113 -15.90 -1.91 -19.55
N LYS A 114 -15.33 -0.75 -19.23
CA LYS A 114 -14.10 -0.67 -18.42
C LYS A 114 -14.37 -1.09 -16.96
N LYS A 115 -15.55 -0.77 -16.42
CA LYS A 115 -15.95 -1.23 -15.07
C LYS A 115 -16.11 -2.75 -15.04
N ASP A 116 -16.80 -3.32 -16.02
CA ASP A 116 -17.01 -4.77 -16.16
C ASP A 116 -15.68 -5.53 -16.22
N VAL A 117 -14.68 -5.00 -16.95
CA VAL A 117 -13.34 -5.60 -17.00
C VAL A 117 -12.69 -5.60 -15.62
N LEU A 118 -12.74 -4.49 -14.88
CA LEU A 118 -12.17 -4.41 -13.53
C LEU A 118 -12.87 -5.36 -12.54
N GLU A 119 -14.19 -5.51 -12.65
CA GLU A 119 -14.97 -6.46 -11.86
C GLU A 119 -14.62 -7.91 -12.19
N LYS A 120 -14.36 -8.24 -13.46
CA LYS A 120 -13.88 -9.57 -13.88
C LYS A 120 -12.48 -9.88 -13.32
N PHE A 121 -11.65 -8.86 -13.12
CA PHE A 121 -10.39 -8.99 -12.38
C PHE A 121 -10.62 -9.17 -10.87
N GLY A 122 -11.86 -9.10 -10.37
CA GLY A 122 -12.21 -9.29 -8.97
C GLY A 122 -12.12 -8.02 -8.11
N ALA A 123 -11.91 -6.86 -8.72
CA ALA A 123 -11.93 -5.60 -7.99
C ALA A 123 -13.36 -5.20 -7.61
N THR A 124 -13.53 -4.58 -6.44
CA THR A 124 -14.78 -3.88 -6.10
C THR A 124 -14.79 -2.52 -6.79
N VAL A 125 -15.70 -2.28 -7.73
CA VAL A 125 -15.76 -1.00 -8.47
C VAL A 125 -16.83 -0.10 -7.86
N ILE A 126 -16.46 1.14 -7.51
CA ILE A 126 -17.35 2.12 -6.89
C ILE A 126 -17.31 3.41 -7.70
N THR A 127 -18.43 3.77 -8.32
CA THR A 127 -18.58 5.05 -9.02
C THR A 127 -18.80 6.18 -8.01
N LEU A 128 -18.07 7.28 -8.17
CA LEU A 128 -18.12 8.47 -7.33
C LEU A 128 -18.72 9.67 -8.06
N ASP A 129 -19.38 10.53 -7.30
CA ASP A 129 -19.68 11.89 -7.74
C ASP A 129 -18.39 12.71 -7.81
N ASP A 130 -18.29 13.66 -8.74
CA ASP A 130 -17.14 14.58 -8.76
C ASP A 130 -17.14 15.48 -7.52
N VAL A 131 -15.96 15.95 -7.12
CA VAL A 131 -15.82 17.04 -6.14
C VAL A 131 -15.87 18.37 -6.88
N GLU A 132 -16.82 19.22 -6.50
CA GLU A 132 -16.93 20.57 -7.07
C GLU A 132 -15.78 21.45 -6.55
N LEU A 133 -15.02 22.01 -7.49
CA LEU A 133 -13.90 22.89 -7.16
C LEU A 133 -14.36 24.36 -7.05
N PRO A 134 -13.97 25.07 -5.98
CA PRO A 134 -14.10 26.53 -5.91
C PRO A 134 -13.30 27.24 -7.00
N GLU A 135 -13.76 28.43 -7.41
CA GLU A 135 -13.17 29.19 -8.52
C GLU A 135 -11.68 29.52 -8.33
N TRP A 136 -11.22 29.68 -7.08
CA TRP A 136 -9.83 30.01 -6.76
C TRP A 136 -8.86 28.84 -7.00
N ILE A 137 -9.36 27.60 -7.13
CA ILE A 137 -8.54 26.43 -7.44
C ILE A 137 -8.42 26.30 -8.95
N HIS A 138 -7.35 26.88 -9.48
CA HIS A 138 -7.02 26.75 -10.89
C HIS A 138 -6.15 25.51 -11.14
N VAL A 139 -6.76 24.45 -11.66
CA VAL A 139 -6.02 23.28 -12.16
C VAL A 139 -5.65 23.51 -13.63
N GLY A 140 -4.37 23.28 -13.97
CA GLY A 140 -3.86 23.52 -15.33
C GLY A 140 -4.49 22.65 -16.41
N GLU A 141 -5.06 21.49 -16.04
CA GLU A 141 -5.78 20.59 -16.94
C GLU A 141 -7.15 20.22 -16.35
N ALA A 142 -8.21 20.23 -17.16
CA ALA A 142 -9.56 19.94 -16.70
C ALA A 142 -9.70 18.58 -16.01
N ARG A 143 -8.93 17.56 -16.44
CA ARG A 143 -8.91 16.23 -15.80
C ARG A 143 -8.35 16.23 -14.39
N TRP A 144 -7.51 17.21 -14.03
CA TRP A 144 -6.98 17.32 -12.67
C TRP A 144 -8.04 17.75 -11.66
N SER A 145 -9.21 18.18 -12.12
CA SER A 145 -10.37 18.37 -11.23
C SER A 145 -10.81 17.06 -10.58
N GLU A 146 -10.69 15.92 -11.27
CA GLU A 146 -11.03 14.61 -10.71
C GLU A 146 -10.00 14.16 -9.65
N GLN A 147 -8.83 14.79 -9.55
CA GLN A 147 -7.86 14.43 -8.50
C GLN A 147 -8.40 14.77 -7.10
N PHE A 148 -9.19 15.84 -6.96
CA PHE A 148 -9.89 16.11 -5.71
C PHE A 148 -11.04 15.12 -5.43
N THR A 149 -11.61 14.49 -6.46
CA THR A 149 -12.59 13.41 -6.28
C THR A 149 -12.02 12.24 -5.49
N LYS A 150 -10.70 12.01 -5.55
CA LYS A 150 -10.01 11.01 -4.74
C LYS A 150 -10.22 11.19 -3.24
N LEU A 151 -10.46 12.41 -2.76
CA LEU A 151 -10.74 12.70 -1.34
C LEU A 151 -12.01 11.99 -0.83
N ARG A 152 -12.89 11.51 -1.71
CA ARG A 152 -14.04 10.70 -1.31
C ARG A 152 -13.67 9.34 -0.71
N VAL A 153 -12.39 8.94 -0.73
CA VAL A 153 -11.86 7.85 0.11
C VAL A 153 -12.22 8.03 1.60
N PHE A 154 -12.27 9.27 2.09
CA PHE A 154 -12.65 9.56 3.48
C PHE A 154 -14.13 9.29 3.76
N GLN A 155 -14.98 9.20 2.73
CA GLN A 155 -16.39 8.84 2.87
C GLN A 155 -16.63 7.32 2.90
N ARG A 156 -15.59 6.50 2.68
CA ARG A 156 -15.69 5.03 2.62
C ARG A 156 -15.73 4.41 4.01
N ILE A 157 -16.70 4.83 4.82
CA ILE A 157 -16.86 4.44 6.24
C ILE A 157 -17.25 2.97 6.43
N GLU A 158 -17.54 2.25 5.35
CA GLU A 158 -17.64 0.79 5.31
C GLU A 158 -16.30 0.10 5.65
N PHE A 159 -15.17 0.79 5.47
CA PHE A 159 -13.84 0.27 5.83
C PHE A 159 -13.33 0.88 7.14
N LYS A 160 -12.78 0.02 7.98
CA LYS A 160 -12.05 0.40 9.19
C LYS A 160 -10.73 1.10 8.84
N ARG A 161 -10.02 0.61 7.81
CA ARG A 161 -8.79 1.22 7.29
C ARG A 161 -8.77 1.11 5.77
N LEU A 162 -8.27 2.15 5.13
CA LEU A 162 -8.12 2.20 3.69
C LEU A 162 -6.72 2.71 3.35
N LEU A 163 -5.94 1.90 2.64
CA LEU A 163 -4.71 2.32 1.97
C LEU A 163 -5.08 2.81 0.57
N TYR A 164 -4.80 4.06 0.26
CA TYR A 164 -4.89 4.60 -1.08
C TYR A 164 -3.53 4.46 -1.78
N ILE A 165 -3.54 3.98 -3.03
CA ILE A 165 -2.39 3.96 -3.94
C ILE A 165 -2.79 4.54 -5.30
N ASP A 166 -1.95 5.39 -5.89
CA ASP A 166 -2.14 5.86 -7.26
C ASP A 166 -2.02 4.69 -8.27
N ALA A 167 -2.67 4.83 -9.43
CA ALA A 167 -2.75 3.74 -10.41
C ALA A 167 -1.39 3.38 -11.04
N ASP A 168 -0.40 4.26 -11.00
CA ASP A 168 0.96 4.07 -11.54
C ASP A 168 1.95 3.55 -10.48
N TYR A 169 1.45 2.76 -9.54
CA TYR A 169 2.27 1.96 -8.63
C TYR A 169 2.57 0.58 -9.23
N LEU A 170 3.81 0.10 -9.03
CA LEU A 170 4.20 -1.28 -9.24
C LEU A 170 4.36 -1.98 -7.88
N ILE A 171 3.60 -3.05 -7.65
CA ILE A 171 3.72 -3.85 -6.43
C ILE A 171 4.90 -4.81 -6.57
N MET A 172 5.81 -4.77 -5.61
CA MET A 172 7.05 -5.55 -5.61
C MET A 172 6.98 -6.75 -4.67
N HIS A 173 6.25 -6.60 -3.57
CA HIS A 173 6.09 -7.56 -2.48
C HIS A 173 4.66 -7.50 -1.91
N PRO A 174 4.19 -8.53 -1.17
CA PRO A 174 2.88 -8.52 -0.54
C PRO A 174 2.63 -7.30 0.34
N MET A 175 1.39 -6.81 0.35
CA MET A 175 1.00 -5.56 1.02
C MET A 175 0.17 -5.76 2.30
N ASP A 176 -0.22 -7.00 2.63
CA ASP A 176 -1.14 -7.32 3.72
C ASP A 176 -0.69 -6.75 5.08
N ASP A 177 0.59 -6.91 5.40
CA ASP A 177 1.13 -6.59 6.72
C ASP A 177 1.16 -5.08 7.03
N ILE A 178 0.91 -4.20 6.04
CA ILE A 178 0.86 -2.75 6.29
C ILE A 178 -0.25 -2.39 7.28
N PHE A 179 -1.34 -3.17 7.29
CA PHE A 179 -2.45 -2.94 8.21
C PHE A 179 -2.10 -3.35 9.64
N GLU A 180 -1.10 -4.19 9.86
CA GLU A 180 -0.67 -4.65 11.19
C GLU A 180 0.29 -3.67 11.88
N ASP A 181 0.78 -2.65 11.17
CA ASP A 181 1.64 -1.62 11.74
C ASP A 181 0.93 -0.92 12.93
N PRO A 182 1.54 -0.82 14.12
CA PRO A 182 0.95 -0.17 15.28
C PRO A 182 0.52 1.28 15.03
N ILE A 183 1.17 1.98 14.09
CA ILE A 183 0.77 3.32 13.67
C ILE A 183 -0.62 3.29 13.05
N ILE A 184 -0.88 2.27 12.24
CA ILE A 184 -2.12 2.07 11.50
C ILE A 184 -3.24 1.54 12.39
N GLN A 185 -2.92 0.66 13.35
CA GLN A 185 -3.91 0.10 14.26
C GLN A 185 -4.57 1.16 15.17
N ASN A 186 -3.84 2.22 15.52
CA ASN A 186 -4.29 3.22 16.49
C ASN A 186 -4.66 4.56 15.85
N LEU A 187 -5.80 5.13 16.25
CA LEU A 187 -6.14 6.52 15.90
C LEU A 187 -5.44 7.49 16.85
N ALA A 188 -4.98 8.62 16.33
CA ALA A 188 -4.43 9.71 17.13
C ALA A 188 -5.56 10.65 17.58
N PRO A 189 -5.50 11.20 18.81
CA PRO A 189 -6.39 12.30 19.18
C PRO A 189 -6.01 13.57 18.43
N THR A 190 -6.99 14.43 18.16
CA THR A 190 -6.75 15.78 17.65
C THR A 190 -6.10 16.63 18.75
N LEU A 191 -5.04 17.35 18.39
CA LEU A 191 -4.23 18.16 19.31
C LEU A 191 -4.89 19.53 19.51
N THR A 192 -5.91 19.57 20.38
CA THR A 192 -6.71 20.78 20.66
C THR A 192 -5.96 21.85 21.44
N ASP A 193 -4.83 21.50 22.05
CA ASP A 193 -3.89 22.41 22.69
C ASP A 193 -3.14 23.30 21.68
N ARG A 194 -3.14 22.94 20.39
CA ARG A 194 -2.60 23.75 19.29
C ARG A 194 -3.62 24.78 18.78
N SER A 195 -4.28 25.49 19.69
CA SER A 195 -5.41 26.38 19.35
C SER A 195 -5.07 27.49 18.36
N GLY A 196 -3.81 27.95 18.30
CA GLY A 196 -3.36 28.94 17.29
C GLY A 196 -3.33 28.42 15.84
N GLU A 197 -3.28 27.10 15.69
CA GLU A 197 -3.24 26.40 14.40
C GLU A 197 -4.62 25.96 13.92
N ILE A 198 -5.65 26.07 14.77
CA ILE A 198 -7.04 25.76 14.46
C ILE A 198 -7.71 27.05 13.99
N LYS A 199 -8.27 27.04 12.77
CA LYS A 199 -8.90 28.22 12.18
C LYS A 199 -10.41 28.08 12.25
N GLU A 200 -11.09 29.14 12.71
CA GLU A 200 -12.54 29.13 12.92
C GLU A 200 -13.33 28.91 11.63
N ASP A 201 -12.76 29.29 10.49
CA ASP A 201 -13.38 29.17 9.16
C ASP A 201 -13.20 27.79 8.50
N GLU A 202 -12.47 26.87 9.13
CA GLU A 202 -12.23 25.51 8.59
C GLU A 202 -13.22 24.46 9.10
N GLY A 203 -14.18 24.88 9.93
CA GLY A 203 -15.18 24.00 10.51
C GLY A 203 -14.62 23.06 11.61
N PRO A 204 -15.46 22.14 12.11
CA PRO A 204 -15.08 21.28 13.22
C PRO A 204 -14.06 20.22 12.80
N LEU A 205 -13.09 19.95 13.68
CA LEU A 205 -12.14 18.86 13.54
C LEU A 205 -12.73 17.56 14.12
N PRO A 206 -12.47 16.39 13.51
CA PRO A 206 -12.82 15.12 14.14
C PRO A 206 -12.03 14.95 15.45
N PRO A 207 -12.56 14.24 16.46
CA PRO A 207 -11.89 14.09 17.77
C PRO A 207 -10.68 13.15 17.71
N LYS A 208 -10.69 12.22 16.76
CA LYS A 208 -9.60 11.28 16.47
C LYS A 208 -9.47 11.15 14.96
N TRP A 209 -8.26 10.89 14.49
CA TRP A 209 -7.97 10.77 13.07
C TRP A 209 -6.85 9.77 12.83
N LEU A 210 -6.76 9.32 11.57
CA LEU A 210 -5.60 8.61 11.05
C LEU A 210 -5.38 9.07 9.62
N PHE A 211 -4.22 9.65 9.38
CA PHE A 211 -3.66 9.91 8.06
C PHE A 211 -2.17 9.62 8.18
N SER A 212 -1.77 8.49 7.60
CA SER A 212 -0.38 8.06 7.60
C SER A 212 0.10 7.98 6.16
N ALA A 213 1.30 8.46 5.89
CA ALA A 213 1.81 8.54 4.53
C ALA A 213 3.32 8.35 4.53
N ARG A 214 3.91 8.42 3.34
CA ARG A 214 5.36 8.49 3.16
C ARG A 214 5.76 9.90 2.78
N SER A 215 6.89 10.33 3.31
CA SER A 215 7.60 11.51 2.78
C SER A 215 7.84 11.35 1.28
N GLU A 216 7.82 12.45 0.55
CA GLU A 216 8.33 12.51 -0.81
C GLU A 216 9.83 12.14 -0.81
N ASN A 217 10.21 10.93 -1.27
CA ASN A 217 11.59 10.44 -1.23
C ASN A 217 12.53 11.33 -2.05
N GLY A 218 12.03 11.82 -3.19
CA GLY A 218 12.79 12.72 -4.06
C GLY A 218 13.11 14.08 -3.45
N GLY A 219 12.56 14.42 -2.28
CA GLY A 219 12.72 15.72 -1.63
C GLY A 219 14.19 16.19 -1.60
N ILE A 220 15.07 15.42 -0.94
CA ILE A 220 16.52 15.68 -0.92
C ILE A 220 17.21 14.63 -1.79
N GLY A 221 17.60 15.03 -3.00
CA GLY A 221 18.42 14.20 -3.88
C GLY A 221 17.70 13.61 -5.09
N GLY A 222 16.38 13.80 -5.23
CA GLY A 222 15.61 13.29 -6.37
C GLY A 222 15.79 11.78 -6.54
N TYR A 223 16.09 11.34 -7.77
CA TYR A 223 16.43 9.94 -8.06
C TYR A 223 17.73 9.46 -7.39
N GLY A 224 18.56 10.35 -6.84
CA GLY A 224 19.79 10.02 -6.12
C GLY A 224 19.63 9.98 -4.58
N HIS A 225 18.41 9.94 -4.05
CA HIS A 225 18.15 9.93 -2.62
C HIS A 225 18.75 8.69 -1.90
N ASP A 226 19.04 8.84 -0.61
CA ASP A 226 19.51 7.75 0.24
C ASP A 226 18.37 6.78 0.60
N VAL A 227 18.69 5.51 0.81
CA VAL A 227 17.75 4.48 1.27
C VAL A 227 18.28 3.90 2.59
N PRO A 228 17.59 4.09 3.74
CA PRO A 228 16.28 4.73 3.88
C PRO A 228 16.29 6.25 3.61
N PRO A 229 15.22 6.80 3.02
CA PRO A 229 15.10 8.23 2.78
C PRO A 229 14.95 9.01 4.08
N LEU A 230 15.46 10.24 4.10
CA LEU A 230 15.25 11.18 5.19
C LEU A 230 13.76 11.54 5.27
N SER A 231 13.23 11.62 6.49
CA SER A 231 11.85 12.10 6.70
C SER A 231 11.76 13.58 6.34
N THR A 232 10.68 13.96 5.69
CA THR A 232 10.37 15.33 5.30
C THR A 232 9.09 15.81 5.98
N ASN A 233 8.75 17.08 5.78
CA ASN A 233 7.49 17.64 6.25
C ASN A 233 6.37 17.53 5.20
N TYR A 234 6.65 16.91 4.06
CA TYR A 234 5.76 16.89 2.91
C TYR A 234 5.48 15.45 2.48
N ALA A 235 4.27 14.99 2.76
CA ALA A 235 3.78 13.67 2.44
C ALA A 235 3.41 13.55 0.96
N ASN A 236 3.73 12.41 0.36
CA ASN A 236 3.24 12.01 -0.94
C ASN A 236 1.77 11.56 -0.83
N ALA A 237 0.90 12.09 -1.69
CA ALA A 237 -0.53 11.76 -1.75
C ALA A 237 -0.86 10.65 -2.74
N GLY A 238 0.15 10.03 -3.35
CA GLY A 238 0.00 8.80 -4.13
C GLY A 238 0.05 7.54 -3.29
N PHE A 239 0.44 7.64 -2.01
CA PHE A 239 0.40 6.52 -1.06
C PHE A 239 0.12 6.99 0.35
N PHE A 240 -1.11 6.78 0.82
CA PHE A 240 -1.51 7.15 2.17
C PHE A 240 -2.56 6.20 2.74
N LEU A 241 -2.54 6.02 4.05
CA LEU A 241 -3.45 5.17 4.79
C LEU A 241 -4.28 5.99 5.77
N ILE A 242 -5.59 5.81 5.70
CA ILE A 242 -6.57 6.51 6.52
C ILE A 242 -7.47 5.57 7.32
N SER A 243 -8.07 6.11 8.37
CA SER A 243 -9.36 5.63 8.86
C SER A 243 -10.42 6.54 8.23
N PRO A 244 -11.21 6.05 7.25
CA PRO A 244 -12.29 6.84 6.68
C PRO A 244 -13.20 7.43 7.78
N ASP A 245 -13.52 8.72 7.66
CA ASP A 245 -14.36 9.46 8.59
C ASP A 245 -15.10 10.58 7.82
N ARG A 246 -16.42 10.58 7.92
CA ARG A 246 -17.27 11.59 7.28
C ARG A 246 -16.97 12.99 7.79
N ASN A 247 -16.66 13.16 9.08
CA ASN A 247 -16.31 14.46 9.65
C ASN A 247 -14.98 14.98 9.09
N MET A 248 -14.02 14.07 8.85
CA MET A 248 -12.76 14.44 8.18
C MET A 248 -13.02 14.89 6.74
N TYR A 249 -13.87 14.17 6.00
CA TYR A 249 -14.25 14.60 4.64
C TYR A 249 -14.91 15.98 4.65
N ASP A 250 -15.88 16.21 5.55
CA ASP A 250 -16.60 17.47 5.63
C ASP A 250 -15.66 18.64 6.03
N HIS A 251 -14.68 18.38 6.90
CA HIS A 251 -13.60 19.34 7.20
C HIS A 251 -12.73 19.64 5.97
N LEU A 252 -12.27 18.61 5.24
CA LEU A 252 -11.50 18.78 4.00
C LEU A 252 -12.26 19.63 2.96
N MET A 253 -13.57 19.42 2.80
CA MET A 253 -14.41 20.21 1.90
C MET A 253 -14.61 21.65 2.38
N THR A 254 -14.57 21.88 3.70
CA THR A 254 -14.67 23.23 4.28
C THR A 254 -13.37 24.00 4.05
N VAL A 255 -12.21 23.37 4.34
CA VAL A 255 -10.87 23.91 4.03
C VAL A 255 -10.74 24.24 2.54
N MET A 256 -11.24 23.37 1.65
CA MET A 256 -11.22 23.60 0.20
C MET A 256 -11.89 24.91 -0.21
N LYS A 257 -12.95 25.34 0.50
CA LYS A 257 -13.68 26.57 0.21
C LYS A 257 -12.97 27.84 0.70
N CYS A 258 -12.01 27.71 1.61
CA CYS A 258 -11.22 28.82 2.11
C CYS A 258 -10.18 29.26 1.06
N GLU A 259 -10.44 30.38 0.39
CA GLU A 259 -9.55 30.92 -0.63
C GLU A 259 -8.11 31.13 -0.12
N GLY A 260 -7.13 30.60 -0.86
CA GLY A 260 -5.71 30.76 -0.55
C GLY A 260 -5.23 30.01 0.70
N ARG A 261 -6.03 29.08 1.24
CA ARG A 261 -5.70 28.37 2.48
C ARG A 261 -4.54 27.38 2.34
N PHE A 262 -4.34 26.83 1.16
CA PHE A 262 -3.27 25.91 0.82
C PHE A 262 -2.74 26.21 -0.59
N GLY A 263 -1.54 25.72 -0.89
CA GLY A 263 -1.00 25.78 -2.25
C GLY A 263 -1.82 24.91 -3.21
N THR A 264 -1.77 25.16 -4.51
CA THR A 264 -2.49 24.36 -5.50
C THR A 264 -1.56 23.74 -6.55
N GLY A 265 -0.25 23.75 -6.28
CA GLY A 265 0.78 23.28 -7.21
C GLY A 265 0.76 21.77 -7.41
N PHE A 266 0.43 21.02 -6.36
CA PHE A 266 0.26 19.56 -6.39
C PHE A 266 -1.18 19.15 -6.02
N MET A 267 -2.17 19.93 -6.47
CA MET A 267 -3.60 19.65 -6.31
C MET A 267 -3.97 19.31 -4.86
N GLU A 268 -4.65 18.18 -4.64
CA GLU A 268 -5.10 17.72 -3.33
C GLU A 268 -3.94 17.29 -2.41
N GLN A 269 -2.74 17.00 -2.94
CA GLN A 269 -1.57 16.73 -2.11
C GLN A 269 -1.20 17.94 -1.26
N ASP A 270 -1.23 19.14 -1.84
CA ASP A 270 -0.98 20.37 -1.09
C ASP A 270 -2.05 20.59 -0.02
N MET A 271 -3.31 20.26 -0.33
CA MET A 271 -4.41 20.35 0.64
C MET A 271 -4.22 19.36 1.80
N LEU A 272 -3.88 18.10 1.50
CA LEU A 272 -3.61 17.09 2.51
C LEU A 272 -2.40 17.49 3.35
N ASN A 273 -1.34 18.03 2.74
CA ASN A 273 -0.18 18.53 3.47
C ASN A 273 -0.51 19.74 4.33
N TYR A 274 -1.44 20.60 3.93
CA TYR A 274 -1.93 21.70 4.78
C TYR A 274 -2.73 21.18 5.98
N VAL A 275 -3.73 20.33 5.75
CA VAL A 275 -4.62 19.82 6.81
C VAL A 275 -3.86 18.96 7.81
N PHE A 276 -2.94 18.14 7.30
CA PHE A 276 -2.15 17.23 8.12
C PHE A 276 -0.72 17.73 8.38
N ARG A 277 -0.42 19.03 8.22
CA ARG A 277 0.93 19.60 8.46
C ARG A 277 1.45 19.31 9.87
N ARG A 278 2.78 19.22 10.04
CA ARG A 278 3.43 18.76 11.29
C ARG A 278 3.09 19.62 12.52
N GLU A 279 2.91 20.91 12.29
CA GLU A 279 2.54 21.93 13.27
C GLU A 279 1.03 21.99 13.52
N GLY A 280 0.23 21.46 12.60
CA GLY A 280 -1.24 21.49 12.67
C GLY A 280 -1.83 20.61 13.77
N PRO A 281 -3.16 20.64 13.95
CA PRO A 281 -3.85 19.88 14.99
C PRO A 281 -3.91 18.37 14.72
N MET A 282 -3.65 17.95 13.48
CA MET A 282 -3.74 16.56 13.01
C MET A 282 -2.50 16.16 12.20
N PRO A 283 -1.28 16.20 12.76
CA PRO A 283 -0.06 16.05 11.98
C PRO A 283 0.10 14.64 11.41
N TRP A 284 0.22 14.49 10.09
CA TRP A 284 0.34 13.18 9.43
C TRP A 284 1.42 12.30 10.06
N ARG A 285 1.23 10.98 9.99
CA ARG A 285 2.12 10.00 10.63
C ARG A 285 2.94 9.26 9.59
N GLU A 286 4.25 9.18 9.82
CA GLU A 286 5.16 8.55 8.89
C GLU A 286 5.02 7.02 8.96
N ILE A 287 4.70 6.38 7.82
CA ILE A 287 4.73 4.92 7.68
C ILE A 287 6.17 4.47 7.37
N ASN A 288 6.53 3.21 7.67
CA ASN A 288 7.86 2.66 7.38
C ASN A 288 8.23 2.83 5.88
N TRP A 289 9.47 3.28 5.62
CA TRP A 289 9.99 3.53 4.27
C TRP A 289 9.98 2.33 3.34
N LYS A 290 9.94 1.11 3.87
CA LYS A 290 9.82 -0.10 3.05
C LYS A 290 8.49 -0.23 2.35
N TRP A 291 7.45 0.52 2.72
CA TRP A 291 6.13 0.36 2.13
C TRP A 291 5.98 1.01 0.76
N SER A 292 6.57 2.19 0.58
CA SER A 292 6.46 2.95 -0.68
C SER A 292 7.68 3.84 -0.89
N ALA A 293 8.12 3.90 -2.14
CA ALA A 293 9.10 4.84 -2.65
C ALA A 293 8.61 5.49 -3.95
N ASN A 294 8.80 6.80 -4.07
CA ASN A 294 8.75 7.54 -5.32
C ASN A 294 10.15 8.04 -5.69
N PHE A 295 10.33 8.62 -6.88
CA PHE A 295 11.67 8.93 -7.42
C PHE A 295 12.60 7.71 -7.37
N VAL A 296 12.05 6.57 -7.78
CA VAL A 296 12.61 5.24 -7.55
C VAL A 296 14.02 5.10 -8.11
N ASN A 297 14.92 4.55 -7.31
CA ASN A 297 16.28 4.22 -7.70
C ASN A 297 16.60 2.73 -7.46
N GLU A 298 17.82 2.33 -7.82
CA GLU A 298 18.26 0.93 -7.73
C GLU A 298 18.29 0.42 -6.28
N LYS A 299 18.58 1.30 -5.31
CA LYS A 299 18.65 0.94 -3.89
C LYS A 299 17.26 0.63 -3.33
N ASP A 300 16.21 1.33 -3.75
CA ASP A 300 14.83 1.02 -3.33
C ASP A 300 14.47 -0.43 -3.65
N VAL A 301 14.91 -0.90 -4.83
CA VAL A 301 14.72 -2.29 -5.27
C VAL A 301 15.59 -3.25 -4.47
N GLU A 302 16.89 -2.93 -4.31
CA GLU A 302 17.85 -3.76 -3.58
C GLU A 302 17.42 -3.99 -2.12
N PHE A 303 16.92 -2.95 -1.46
CA PHE A 303 16.51 -3.01 -0.06
C PHE A 303 15.08 -3.52 0.16
N GLY A 304 14.37 -3.87 -0.92
CA GLY A 304 13.08 -4.55 -0.88
C GLY A 304 11.92 -3.63 -0.49
N VAL A 305 11.83 -2.44 -1.09
CA VAL A 305 10.62 -1.61 -0.99
C VAL A 305 9.43 -2.33 -1.66
N HIS A 306 8.30 -2.39 -0.96
CA HIS A 306 7.14 -3.20 -1.31
C HIS A 306 6.32 -2.64 -2.47
N SER A 307 6.31 -1.33 -2.67
CA SER A 307 5.60 -0.70 -3.76
C SER A 307 6.37 0.52 -4.29
N LEU A 308 6.39 0.68 -5.60
CA LEU A 308 7.21 1.67 -6.29
C LEU A 308 6.30 2.59 -7.09
N HIS A 309 6.43 3.89 -6.92
CA HIS A 309 5.65 4.90 -7.65
C HIS A 309 6.43 5.41 -8.86
N GLY A 310 5.87 5.27 -10.05
CA GLY A 310 6.48 5.86 -11.24
C GLY A 310 5.87 5.37 -12.54
N LYS A 311 6.09 6.14 -13.60
CA LYS A 311 5.61 5.83 -14.95
C LYS A 311 6.55 4.84 -15.63
N PHE A 312 6.62 3.61 -15.12
CA PHE A 312 7.63 2.62 -15.53
C PHE A 312 7.55 2.13 -16.99
N TRP A 313 6.50 2.52 -17.71
CA TRP A 313 6.45 2.43 -19.17
C TRP A 313 7.41 3.40 -19.89
N TRP A 314 7.98 4.37 -19.16
CA TRP A 314 8.86 5.41 -19.70
C TRP A 314 10.10 5.64 -18.83
N GLU A 315 9.94 5.68 -17.49
CA GLU A 315 10.99 6.11 -16.55
C GLU A 315 11.40 5.03 -15.54
N GLY A 316 12.40 5.35 -14.71
CA GLY A 316 12.87 4.51 -13.62
C GLY A 316 14.01 3.53 -13.99
N PRO A 317 14.55 2.80 -13.00
CA PRO A 317 15.67 1.88 -13.21
C PRO A 317 15.31 0.76 -14.19
N ASP A 318 16.29 0.31 -14.98
CA ASP A 318 16.07 -0.74 -16.00
C ASP A 318 15.49 -2.04 -15.42
N ALA A 319 15.90 -2.41 -14.21
CA ALA A 319 15.36 -3.58 -13.52
C ALA A 319 13.86 -3.43 -13.21
N VAL A 320 13.42 -2.23 -12.83
CA VAL A 320 12.02 -1.92 -12.53
C VAL A 320 11.19 -1.93 -13.81
N ARG A 321 11.68 -1.29 -14.88
CA ARG A 321 10.99 -1.27 -16.18
C ARG A 321 10.82 -2.68 -16.77
N LYS A 322 11.85 -3.54 -16.66
CA LYS A 322 11.76 -4.94 -17.07
C LYS A 322 10.73 -5.72 -16.25
N LYS A 323 10.68 -5.49 -14.93
CA LYS A 323 9.67 -6.12 -14.06
C LYS A 323 8.26 -5.64 -14.38
N TRP A 324 8.08 -4.34 -14.62
CA TRP A 324 6.81 -3.76 -15.06
C TRP A 324 6.34 -4.40 -16.38
N ALA A 325 7.22 -4.50 -17.39
CA ALA A 325 6.88 -5.13 -18.67
C ALA A 325 6.47 -6.60 -18.50
N ALA A 326 7.22 -7.37 -17.70
CA ALA A 326 6.88 -8.77 -17.42
C ALA A 326 5.55 -8.92 -16.68
N ALA A 327 5.24 -8.02 -15.74
CA ALA A 327 3.98 -8.03 -15.01
C ALA A 327 2.79 -7.65 -15.92
N MET A 328 3.00 -6.71 -16.85
CA MET A 328 2.02 -6.37 -17.90
C MET A 328 1.74 -7.55 -18.83
N ASP A 329 2.78 -8.28 -19.28
CA ASP A 329 2.61 -9.47 -20.11
C ASP A 329 1.80 -10.55 -19.37
N ALA A 330 2.15 -10.82 -18.11
CA ALA A 330 1.43 -11.80 -17.28
C ALA A 330 -0.02 -11.39 -17.01
N MET A 331 -0.29 -10.10 -16.80
CA MET A 331 -1.64 -9.55 -16.67
C MET A 331 -2.44 -9.73 -17.97
N ASN A 332 -1.84 -9.47 -19.13
CA ASN A 332 -2.51 -9.64 -20.43
C ASN A 332 -2.82 -11.11 -20.72
N GLU A 333 -1.92 -12.03 -20.37
CA GLU A 333 -2.17 -13.47 -20.46
C GLU A 333 -3.34 -13.90 -19.55
N PHE A 334 -3.39 -13.36 -18.33
CA PHE A 334 -4.50 -13.59 -17.42
C PHE A 334 -5.83 -13.05 -17.97
N GLU A 335 -5.84 -11.83 -18.50
CA GLU A 335 -7.04 -11.22 -19.10
C GLU A 335 -7.60 -12.04 -20.25
N GLN A 336 -6.75 -12.65 -21.09
CA GLN A 336 -7.17 -13.55 -22.16
C GLN A 336 -7.77 -14.86 -21.66
N SER A 337 -7.57 -15.21 -20.38
CA SER A 337 -8.10 -16.43 -19.75
C SER A 337 -9.44 -16.25 -19.03
N LEU A 338 -9.93 -15.01 -18.92
CA LEU A 338 -11.16 -14.65 -18.19
C LEU A 338 -12.46 -14.99 -18.93
#